data_AF-A0A8X7VI94-F1
#
_entry.id   AF-A0A8X7VI94-F1
#
_cell.length_a   1.000
_cell.length_b   1.000
_cell.length_c   1.000
_cell.angle_alpha   90.00
_cell.angle_beta   90.00
_cell.angle_gamma   90.00
#
_symmetry.space_group_name_H-M   'P 1'
#
loop_
_entity.id
_entity.type
_entity.pdbx_description
1 polymer ?
#
loop_
_entity_poly.entity_id
_entity_poly.type
_entity_poly.pdbx_seq_one_letter_code
_entity_poly.pdbx_strand_id
1 'polypeptide(L)'
;MGLKVILDQFVKPDKPIVDYRTAITGVTAHDIESATVSVLDIQKELQPYLSNGAILVGHSLNKDMKVLKIDHPKVIDTALVFKFSNARNSRKPSLNDLYKAIFGKEVRKEGVSHNCVHDAAAAIDIALAFIKKPFDTTISPPKEMLEAEKSKLFIHRIPSYVPSDKLTTVLAGEFRSGNFKLDVKPAKSHGGNYCAVVGFDSSKEANQAFENVNGSKERDSYGLPQKLSALKLSSGLSASCYIRKMMED
;
A
#
# COMPACT_ATOMS: atom_id res chain seq x y z
N MET A 1 26.05 19.53 4.76
CA MET A 1 26.68 18.94 3.56
C MET A 1 25.55 18.52 2.63
N GLY A 2 25.44 19.14 1.46
CA GLY A 2 24.41 18.77 0.47
C GLY A 2 24.82 17.50 -0.28
N LEU A 3 23.83 16.70 -0.67
CA LEU A 3 24.06 15.51 -1.50
C LEU A 3 24.46 15.95 -2.91
N LYS A 4 25.47 15.29 -3.48
CA LYS A 4 25.91 15.51 -4.86
C LYS A 4 25.24 14.48 -5.76
N VAL A 5 24.62 14.95 -6.85
CA VAL A 5 24.08 14.08 -7.89
C VAL A 5 25.24 13.46 -8.68
N ILE A 6 25.23 12.13 -8.82
CA ILE A 6 26.26 11.38 -9.55
C ILE A 6 25.80 11.06 -10.97
N LEU A 7 24.53 10.69 -11.13
CA LEU A 7 23.94 10.29 -12.40
C LEU A 7 22.48 10.76 -12.47
N ASP A 8 22.13 11.45 -13.55
CA ASP A 8 20.77 11.88 -13.88
C ASP A 8 20.64 11.88 -15.41
N GLN A 9 19.98 10.85 -15.95
CA GLN A 9 19.94 10.54 -17.38
C GLN A 9 18.55 9.98 -17.75
N PHE A 10 18.03 10.40 -18.91
CA PHE A 10 16.93 9.69 -19.57
C PHE A 10 17.48 8.48 -20.34
N VAL A 11 16.80 7.35 -20.23
CA VAL A 11 17.22 6.07 -20.82
C VAL A 11 16.24 5.66 -21.90
N LYS A 12 16.75 5.28 -23.07
CA LYS A 12 15.95 4.76 -24.17
C LYS A 12 15.59 3.29 -23.93
N PRO A 13 14.30 2.94 -23.79
CA PRO A 13 13.90 1.54 -23.65
C PRO A 13 14.11 0.76 -24.94
N ASP A 14 14.30 -0.56 -24.82
CA ASP A 14 14.45 -1.49 -25.93
C ASP A 14 13.13 -1.83 -26.64
N LYS A 15 11.99 -1.52 -26.01
CA LYS A 15 10.64 -1.80 -26.50
C LYS A 15 9.81 -0.53 -26.63
N PRO A 16 8.82 -0.50 -27.54
CA PRO A 16 7.88 0.61 -27.64
C PRO A 16 7.14 0.88 -26.32
N ILE A 17 7.01 2.16 -25.98
CA ILE A 17 6.24 2.60 -24.80
C ILE A 17 4.77 2.72 -25.17
N VAL A 18 3.90 2.11 -24.38
CA VAL A 18 2.44 2.22 -24.52
C VAL A 18 1.84 3.31 -23.61
N ASP A 19 2.51 3.62 -22.50
CA ASP A 19 2.09 4.61 -21.52
C ASP A 19 3.32 5.14 -20.76
N TYR A 20 3.57 6.45 -20.84
CA TYR A 20 4.68 7.14 -20.19
C TYR A 20 4.42 7.42 -18.70
N ARG A 21 3.15 7.36 -18.29
CA ARG A 21 2.70 7.73 -16.94
C ARG A 21 3.16 9.13 -16.53
N THR A 22 3.15 10.08 -17.46
CA THR A 22 3.70 11.44 -17.28
C THR A 22 3.16 12.15 -16.05
N ALA A 23 1.89 11.96 -15.70
CA ALA A 23 1.30 12.53 -14.47
C ALA A 23 2.00 12.05 -13.18
N ILE A 24 2.61 10.87 -13.20
CA ILE A 24 3.35 10.27 -12.08
C ILE A 24 4.85 10.52 -12.24
N THR A 25 5.42 10.28 -13.43
CA THR A 25 6.87 10.24 -13.65
C THR A 25 7.46 11.58 -14.06
N GLY A 26 6.64 12.50 -14.56
CA GLY A 26 7.10 13.72 -15.23
C GLY A 26 7.74 13.49 -16.60
N VAL A 27 7.89 12.24 -17.03
CA VAL A 27 8.55 11.86 -18.29
C VAL A 27 7.61 12.06 -19.47
N THR A 28 8.06 12.77 -20.49
CA THR A 28 7.35 13.00 -21.74
C THR A 28 7.88 12.10 -22.87
N ALA A 29 7.13 12.01 -23.97
CA ALA A 29 7.60 11.30 -25.17
C ALA A 29 8.91 11.90 -25.72
N HIS A 30 9.01 13.23 -25.72
CA HIS A 30 10.19 13.96 -26.18
C HIS A 30 11.45 13.60 -25.38
N ASP A 31 11.33 13.44 -24.06
CA ASP A 31 12.47 13.05 -23.21
C ASP A 31 13.03 11.68 -23.59
N ILE A 32 12.16 10.74 -23.99
CA ILE A 32 12.57 9.40 -24.41
C ILE A 32 13.05 9.38 -25.87
N GLU A 33 12.44 10.15 -26.76
CA GLU A 33 12.85 10.24 -28.16
C GLU A 33 14.26 10.84 -28.30
N SER A 34 14.58 11.80 -27.43
CA SER A 34 15.91 12.44 -27.37
C SER A 34 16.94 11.62 -26.59
N ALA A 35 16.53 10.61 -25.81
CA ALA A 35 17.43 9.76 -25.07
C ALA A 35 18.27 8.88 -26.01
N THR A 36 19.58 8.88 -25.82
CA THR A 36 20.54 8.05 -26.59
C THR A 36 21.15 6.93 -25.76
N VAL A 37 21.06 7.02 -24.43
CA VAL A 37 21.67 6.12 -23.48
C VAL A 37 20.81 4.87 -23.28
N SER A 38 21.43 3.69 -23.34
CA SER A 38 20.76 2.42 -23.07
C SER A 38 20.92 1.99 -21.60
N VAL A 39 20.10 1.03 -21.15
CA VAL A 39 20.27 0.41 -19.82
C VAL A 39 21.68 -0.18 -19.65
N LEU A 40 22.26 -0.75 -20.72
CA LEU A 40 23.62 -1.31 -20.68
C LEU A 40 24.69 -0.23 -20.45
N ASP A 41 24.49 0.96 -21.00
CA ASP A 41 25.42 2.08 -20.80
C ASP A 41 25.35 2.57 -19.35
N ILE A 42 24.14 2.68 -18.79
CA ILE A 42 23.94 2.99 -17.36
C ILE A 42 24.59 1.95 -16.46
N GLN A 43 24.48 0.66 -16.78
CA GLN A 43 25.14 -0.40 -16.02
C GLN A 43 26.66 -0.24 -16.02
N LYS A 44 27.27 0.05 -17.18
CA LYS A 44 28.71 0.30 -17.30
C LYS A 44 29.13 1.53 -16.50
N GLU A 45 28.35 2.59 -16.53
CA GLU A 45 28.61 3.83 -15.79
C GLU A 45 28.49 3.63 -14.28
N LEU A 46 27.55 2.80 -13.82
CA LEU A 46 27.37 2.48 -12.40
C LEU A 46 28.41 1.47 -11.87
N GLN A 47 29.03 0.66 -12.72
CA GLN A 47 29.90 -0.46 -12.33
C GLN A 47 31.06 -0.06 -11.40
N PRO A 48 31.79 1.06 -11.62
CA PRO A 48 32.86 1.49 -10.70
C PRO A 48 32.36 1.84 -9.30
N TYR A 49 31.12 2.34 -9.18
CA TYR A 49 30.51 2.68 -7.89
C TYR A 49 30.07 1.44 -7.13
N LEU A 50 29.49 0.46 -7.83
CA LEU A 50 28.95 -0.77 -7.22
C LEU A 50 30.05 -1.76 -6.80
N SER A 51 31.17 -1.80 -7.54
CA SER A 51 32.23 -2.80 -7.33
C SER A 51 33.02 -2.60 -6.03
N ASN A 52 33.04 -1.40 -5.46
CA ASN A 52 33.88 -1.03 -4.30
C ASN A 52 33.20 -1.28 -2.94
N GLY A 53 32.30 -2.25 -2.86
CA GLY A 53 31.59 -2.57 -1.62
C GLY A 53 30.59 -1.50 -1.18
N ALA A 54 30.19 -0.61 -2.10
CA ALA A 54 29.19 0.42 -1.84
C ALA A 54 27.87 -0.16 -1.35
N ILE A 55 27.14 0.62 -0.56
CA ILE A 55 25.80 0.27 -0.10
C ILE A 55 24.81 1.11 -0.90
N LEU A 56 23.91 0.45 -1.63
CA LEU A 56 22.82 1.13 -2.32
C LEU A 56 21.72 1.50 -1.33
N VAL A 57 21.31 2.76 -1.34
CA VAL A 57 20.25 3.26 -0.48
C VAL A 57 19.10 3.73 -1.36
N GLY A 58 17.87 3.33 -1.03
CA GLY A 58 16.69 3.70 -1.80
C GLY A 58 15.39 3.31 -1.10
N HIS A 59 14.30 3.31 -1.85
CA HIS A 59 12.96 3.00 -1.35
C HIS A 59 12.21 2.08 -2.32
N SER A 60 11.97 0.82 -1.91
CA SER A 60 11.50 -0.26 -2.79
C SER A 60 12.46 -0.57 -3.94
N LEU A 61 13.76 -0.65 -3.64
CA LEU A 61 14.86 -0.84 -4.60
C LEU A 61 14.69 -2.09 -5.47
N ASN A 62 13.96 -3.09 -5.00
CA ASN A 62 13.69 -4.31 -5.77
C ASN A 62 13.02 -4.04 -7.12
N LYS A 63 12.26 -2.94 -7.26
CA LYS A 63 11.66 -2.52 -8.53
C LYS A 63 12.70 -1.90 -9.44
N ASP A 64 13.52 -1.00 -8.90
CA ASP A 64 14.55 -0.27 -9.64
C ASP A 64 15.64 -1.21 -10.14
N MET A 65 16.15 -2.08 -9.28
CA MET A 65 17.16 -3.09 -9.62
C MET A 65 16.69 -4.05 -10.71
N LYS A 66 15.41 -4.42 -10.69
CA LYS A 66 14.81 -5.27 -11.73
C LYS A 66 14.81 -4.58 -13.10
N VAL A 67 14.49 -3.28 -13.15
CA VAL A 67 14.49 -2.50 -14.40
C VAL A 67 15.92 -2.26 -14.89
N LEU A 68 16.83 -1.93 -13.98
CA LEU A 68 18.26 -1.74 -14.27
C LEU A 68 18.98 -3.05 -14.59
N LYS A 69 18.37 -4.21 -14.32
CA LYS A 69 18.97 -5.55 -14.45
C LYS A 69 20.31 -5.65 -13.69
N ILE A 70 20.35 -5.07 -12.49
CA ILE A 70 21.51 -5.10 -11.59
C ILE A 70 21.15 -5.96 -10.38
N ASP A 71 22.05 -6.84 -9.98
CA ASP A 71 21.99 -7.57 -8.72
C ASP A 71 23.12 -7.07 -7.81
N HIS A 72 22.75 -6.48 -6.67
CA HIS A 72 23.69 -5.90 -5.72
C HIS A 72 23.32 -6.29 -4.30
N PRO A 73 24.20 -6.99 -3.55
CA PRO A 73 23.83 -7.60 -2.27
C PRO A 73 23.70 -6.59 -1.12
N LYS A 74 24.41 -5.46 -1.18
CA LYS A 74 24.48 -4.48 -0.07
C LYS A 74 23.47 -3.36 -0.29
N VAL A 75 22.28 -3.51 0.29
CA VAL A 75 21.18 -2.55 0.15
C VAL A 75 20.65 -2.08 1.51
N ILE A 76 20.30 -0.80 1.60
CA ILE A 76 19.42 -0.23 2.61
C ILE A 76 18.15 0.21 1.90
N ASP A 77 17.12 -0.62 2.00
CA ASP A 77 15.80 -0.28 1.47
C ASP A 77 14.94 0.32 2.59
N THR A 78 14.74 1.63 2.54
CA THR A 78 13.93 2.37 3.52
C THR A 78 12.49 1.88 3.60
N ALA A 79 11.93 1.28 2.54
CA ALA A 79 10.59 0.70 2.57
C ALA A 79 10.51 -0.62 3.37
N LEU A 80 11.66 -1.26 3.63
CA LEU A 80 11.78 -2.48 4.43
C LEU A 80 12.25 -2.20 5.86
N VAL A 81 13.04 -1.15 6.05
CA VAL A 81 13.53 -0.73 7.38
C VAL A 81 12.37 -0.21 8.23
N PHE A 82 11.47 0.57 7.65
CA PHE A 82 10.39 1.24 8.39
C PHE A 82 9.02 0.58 8.18
N LYS A 83 8.18 0.57 9.23
CA LYS A 83 6.83 -0.01 9.20
C LYS A 83 5.83 0.87 9.93
N PHE A 84 4.55 0.76 9.58
CA PHE A 84 3.51 1.40 10.38
C PHE A 84 3.29 0.66 11.71
N SER A 85 2.94 1.40 12.77
CA SER A 85 2.60 0.84 14.09
C SER A 85 1.42 -0.13 14.04
N ASN A 86 0.50 0.05 13.10
CA ASN A 86 -0.63 -0.85 12.85
C ASN A 86 -0.26 -2.04 11.94
N ALA A 87 0.86 -2.72 12.22
CA ALA A 87 1.53 -3.73 11.39
C ALA A 87 0.66 -4.86 10.78
N ARG A 88 -0.63 -4.97 11.16
CA ARG A 88 -1.65 -5.78 10.46
C ARG A 88 -1.83 -5.35 9.01
N ASN A 89 -1.63 -4.07 8.71
CA ASN A 89 -1.57 -3.60 7.35
C ASN A 89 -0.19 -3.96 6.76
N SER A 90 -0.20 -4.90 5.82
CA SER A 90 0.97 -5.24 4.97
C SER A 90 1.49 -4.06 4.11
N ARG A 91 0.86 -2.89 4.24
CA ARG A 91 1.21 -1.68 3.52
C ARG A 91 2.49 -1.10 4.09
N LYS A 92 3.53 -1.05 3.27
CA LYS A 92 4.75 -0.31 3.58
C LYS A 92 4.47 1.19 3.55
N PRO A 93 5.08 1.98 4.44
CA PRO A 93 5.11 3.43 4.30
C PRO A 93 5.64 3.84 2.93
N SER A 94 5.05 4.87 2.32
CA SER A 94 5.65 5.51 1.15
C SER A 94 6.86 6.36 1.56
N LEU A 95 7.69 6.72 0.60
CA LEU A 95 8.81 7.65 0.83
C LEU A 95 8.31 8.99 1.40
N ASN A 96 7.16 9.47 0.96
CA ASN A 96 6.57 10.72 1.45
C ASN A 96 6.08 10.59 2.90
N ASP A 97 5.48 9.45 3.26
CA ASP A 97 5.08 9.16 4.65
C ASP A 97 6.30 9.19 5.58
N LEU A 98 7.40 8.54 5.17
CA LEU A 98 8.64 8.49 5.94
C LEU A 98 9.27 9.86 6.09
N TYR A 99 9.40 10.60 4.99
CA TYR A 99 10.05 11.91 5.02
C TYR A 99 9.24 12.90 5.87
N LYS A 100 7.90 12.86 5.77
CA LYS A 100 7.01 13.67 6.60
C LYS A 100 7.08 13.30 8.07
N ALA A 101 7.09 12.01 8.40
CA ALA A 101 7.19 11.54 9.78
C ALA A 101 8.53 11.91 10.44
N ILE A 102 9.64 11.86 9.69
CA ILE A 102 10.99 12.06 10.23
C ILE A 102 11.40 13.53 10.21
N PHE A 103 11.06 14.27 9.15
CA PHE A 103 11.54 15.64 8.94
C PHE A 103 10.42 16.70 9.02
N GLY A 104 9.16 16.32 9.18
CA GLY A 104 8.03 17.26 9.23
C GLY A 104 7.71 17.94 7.90
N LYS A 105 8.28 17.45 6.79
CA LYS A 105 8.09 17.98 5.44
C LYS A 105 7.90 16.86 4.43
N GLU A 106 7.27 17.17 3.31
CA GLU A 106 7.01 16.22 2.24
C GLU A 106 8.17 16.23 1.23
N VAL A 107 8.48 15.07 0.63
CA VAL A 107 9.38 14.99 -0.53
C VAL A 107 8.73 15.68 -1.73
N ARG A 108 7.42 15.51 -1.87
CA ARG A 108 6.62 16.06 -2.96
C ARG A 108 5.19 16.36 -2.49
N LYS A 109 4.63 17.46 -3.00
CA LYS A 109 3.22 17.80 -2.76
C LYS A 109 2.30 16.87 -3.55
N GLU A 110 1.04 16.78 -3.12
CA GLU A 110 0.01 16.05 -3.86
C GLU A 110 -0.17 16.61 -5.28
N GLY A 111 -0.33 15.72 -6.25
CA GLY A 111 -0.47 16.08 -7.67
C GLY A 111 0.82 16.48 -8.38
N VAL A 112 1.96 16.57 -7.67
CA VAL A 112 3.26 16.86 -8.30
C VAL A 112 3.90 15.56 -8.78
N SER A 113 4.39 15.57 -10.02
CA SER A 113 5.13 14.45 -10.59
C SER A 113 6.38 14.11 -9.78
N HIS A 114 6.80 12.86 -9.87
CA HIS A 114 8.01 12.38 -9.21
C HIS A 114 9.25 12.93 -9.89
N ASN A 115 10.31 13.09 -9.11
CA ASN A 115 11.65 13.38 -9.60
C ASN A 115 12.60 12.36 -8.96
N CYS A 116 13.28 11.55 -9.78
CA CYS A 116 14.12 10.45 -9.30
C CYS A 116 15.30 10.93 -8.45
N VAL A 117 15.87 12.11 -8.76
CA VAL A 117 16.97 12.71 -8.00
C VAL A 117 16.51 13.12 -6.59
N HIS A 118 15.35 13.79 -6.49
CA HIS A 118 14.76 14.15 -5.19
C HIS A 118 14.38 12.91 -4.38
N ASP A 119 13.86 11.87 -5.02
CA ASP A 119 13.49 10.62 -4.37
C ASP A 119 14.72 9.87 -3.83
N ALA A 120 15.79 9.80 -4.63
CA ALA A 120 17.07 9.22 -4.21
C ALA A 120 17.68 10.01 -3.04
N ALA A 121 17.68 11.35 -3.12
CA ALA A 121 18.16 12.22 -2.05
C ALA A 121 17.36 12.03 -0.76
N ALA A 122 16.03 11.95 -0.84
CA ALA A 122 15.17 11.74 0.32
C ALA A 122 15.41 10.37 0.99
N ALA A 123 15.63 9.31 0.21
CA ALA A 123 15.96 8.00 0.75
C ALA A 123 17.32 8.01 1.48
N ILE A 124 18.32 8.70 0.93
CA ILE A 124 19.64 8.89 1.57
C ILE A 124 19.50 9.73 2.84
N ASP A 125 18.75 10.83 2.82
CA ASP A 125 18.48 11.68 3.98
C ASP A 125 17.88 10.86 5.14
N ILE A 126 16.87 10.02 4.85
CA ILE A 126 16.24 9.13 5.85
C ILE A 126 17.29 8.18 6.45
N ALA A 127 18.07 7.50 5.62
CA ALA A 127 19.09 6.56 6.09
C ALA A 127 20.16 7.26 6.93
N LEU A 128 20.65 8.42 6.48
CA LEU A 128 21.65 9.21 7.21
C LEU A 128 21.10 9.75 8.53
N ALA A 129 19.83 10.17 8.59
CA ALA A 129 19.21 10.61 9.83
C ALA A 129 19.19 9.48 10.86
N PHE A 130 18.78 8.28 10.45
CA PHE A 130 18.77 7.10 11.30
C PHE A 130 20.19 6.70 11.75
N ILE A 131 21.17 6.71 10.84
CA ILE A 131 22.57 6.37 11.16
C ILE A 131 23.17 7.38 12.15
N LYS A 132 22.91 8.68 11.95
CA LYS A 132 23.41 9.75 12.83
C LYS A 132 22.80 9.67 14.23
N LYS A 133 21.51 9.35 14.32
CA LYS A 133 20.80 9.20 15.58
C LYS A 133 19.71 8.13 15.41
N PRO A 134 19.95 6.89 15.87
CA PRO A 134 18.94 5.84 15.78
C PRO A 134 17.65 6.24 16.49
N PHE A 135 16.51 5.92 15.88
CA PHE A 135 15.17 6.14 16.40
C PHE A 135 14.26 4.95 16.10
N ASP A 136 13.04 4.92 16.63
CA ASP A 136 12.10 3.83 16.36
C ASP A 136 11.76 3.78 14.86
N THR A 137 11.93 2.61 14.26
CA THR A 137 11.59 2.33 12.86
C THR A 137 10.08 2.16 12.64
N THR A 138 9.29 2.24 13.70
CA THR A 138 7.84 2.20 13.68
C THR A 138 7.28 3.61 13.56
N ILE A 139 6.56 3.88 12.48
CA ILE A 139 5.93 5.19 12.24
C ILE A 139 4.41 5.13 12.46
N SER A 140 3.84 6.24 12.91
CA SER A 140 2.39 6.37 12.99
C SER A 140 1.77 6.48 11.59
N PRO A 141 0.71 5.72 11.29
CA PRO A 141 -0.16 5.94 10.14
C PRO A 141 -0.58 7.41 9.96
N PRO A 142 -0.64 7.93 8.72
CA PRO A 142 -1.34 9.18 8.44
C PRO A 142 -2.80 9.11 8.87
N LYS A 143 -3.38 10.23 9.30
CA LYS A 143 -4.78 10.30 9.75
C LYS A 143 -5.73 9.87 8.64
N GLU A 144 -5.44 10.25 7.40
CA GLU A 144 -6.22 9.92 6.22
C GLU A 144 -6.25 8.40 6.00
N MET A 145 -5.14 7.71 6.25
CA MET A 145 -5.09 6.25 6.18
C MET A 145 -5.92 5.61 7.30
N LEU A 146 -5.87 6.15 8.53
CA LEU A 146 -6.68 5.66 9.64
C LEU A 146 -8.18 5.86 9.37
N GLU A 147 -8.58 7.02 8.86
CA GLU A 147 -9.97 7.30 8.50
C GLU A 147 -10.45 6.41 7.35
N ALA A 148 -9.62 6.17 6.34
CA ALA A 148 -9.93 5.23 5.25
C ALA A 148 -10.06 3.78 5.73
N GLU A 149 -9.36 3.39 6.79
CA GLU A 149 -9.58 2.08 7.43
C GLU A 149 -10.85 2.08 8.30
N LYS A 150 -11.14 3.18 9.02
CA LYS A 150 -12.39 3.33 9.80
C LYS A 150 -13.65 3.33 8.92
N SER A 151 -13.55 3.71 7.65
CA SER A 151 -14.66 3.63 6.69
C SER A 151 -14.90 2.23 6.11
N LYS A 152 -14.26 1.19 6.66
CA LYS A 152 -14.38 -0.19 6.16
C LYS A 152 -14.84 -1.16 7.25
N LEU A 153 -15.58 -2.19 6.82
CA LEU A 153 -15.87 -3.39 7.58
C LEU A 153 -15.25 -4.62 6.92
N PHE A 154 -14.85 -5.60 7.72
CA PHE A 154 -14.35 -6.88 7.25
C PHE A 154 -15.33 -7.99 7.58
N ILE A 155 -15.74 -8.73 6.55
CA ILE A 155 -16.62 -9.87 6.67
C ILE A 155 -15.78 -11.12 6.52
N HIS A 156 -15.75 -11.97 7.54
CA HIS A 156 -14.92 -13.16 7.56
C HIS A 156 -15.70 -14.41 7.96
N ARG A 157 -15.10 -15.56 7.60
CA ARG A 157 -15.73 -16.89 7.71
C ARG A 157 -17.02 -17.00 6.91
N ILE A 158 -17.06 -16.44 5.70
CA ILE A 158 -18.23 -16.60 4.82
C ILE A 158 -18.16 -18.01 4.20
N PRO A 159 -19.17 -18.86 4.40
CA PRO A 159 -19.15 -20.22 3.86
C PRO A 159 -19.11 -20.25 2.33
N SER A 160 -18.38 -21.21 1.75
CA SER A 160 -18.23 -21.33 0.29
C SER A 160 -19.53 -21.59 -0.47
N TYR A 161 -20.57 -22.07 0.21
CA TYR A 161 -21.89 -22.27 -0.39
C TYR A 161 -22.70 -20.96 -0.52
N VAL A 162 -22.26 -19.86 0.10
CA VAL A 162 -22.85 -18.54 -0.09
C VAL A 162 -22.33 -17.95 -1.41
N PRO A 163 -23.19 -17.68 -2.41
CA PRO A 163 -22.75 -17.11 -3.66
C PRO A 163 -22.27 -15.67 -3.46
N SER A 164 -21.05 -15.35 -3.94
CA SER A 164 -20.45 -14.03 -3.75
C SER A 164 -21.22 -12.91 -4.46
N ASP A 165 -21.88 -13.20 -5.58
CA ASP A 165 -22.73 -12.27 -6.34
C ASP A 165 -24.00 -11.86 -5.58
N LYS A 166 -24.44 -12.68 -4.61
CA LYS A 166 -25.60 -12.39 -3.76
C LYS A 166 -25.25 -11.64 -2.49
N LEU A 167 -23.96 -11.55 -2.15
CA LEU A 167 -23.51 -10.98 -0.88
C LEU A 167 -23.91 -9.51 -0.74
N THR A 168 -23.85 -8.73 -1.83
CA THR A 168 -24.28 -7.32 -1.84
C THR A 168 -25.73 -7.15 -1.41
N THR A 169 -26.66 -7.94 -1.98
CA THR A 169 -28.09 -7.84 -1.65
C THR A 169 -28.37 -8.20 -0.19
N VAL A 170 -27.73 -9.26 0.30
CA VAL A 170 -27.92 -9.71 1.69
C VAL A 170 -27.37 -8.67 2.67
N LEU A 171 -26.16 -8.15 2.41
CA LEU A 171 -25.54 -7.13 3.26
C LEU A 171 -26.28 -5.81 3.24
N ALA A 172 -26.91 -5.44 2.13
CA ALA A 172 -27.73 -4.23 2.07
C ALA A 172 -28.90 -4.27 3.07
N GLY A 173 -29.49 -5.45 3.27
CA GLY A 173 -30.50 -5.69 4.31
C GLY A 173 -29.92 -5.58 5.72
N GLU A 174 -28.78 -6.23 5.98
CA GLU A 174 -28.10 -6.22 7.29
C GLU A 174 -27.64 -4.81 7.70
N PHE A 175 -27.02 -4.08 6.77
CA PHE A 175 -26.50 -2.73 7.02
C PHE A 175 -27.58 -1.66 6.97
N ARG A 176 -28.78 -1.98 6.47
CA ARG A 176 -29.84 -1.02 6.15
C ARG A 176 -29.32 0.14 5.27
N SER A 177 -28.42 -0.19 4.35
CA SER A 177 -27.79 0.75 3.42
C SER A 177 -27.47 0.02 2.12
N GLY A 178 -27.77 0.66 0.98
CA GLY A 178 -27.35 0.17 -0.35
C GLY A 178 -26.08 0.82 -0.87
N ASN A 179 -25.53 1.81 -0.15
CA ASN A 179 -24.38 2.59 -0.60
C ASN A 179 -23.09 2.06 0.05
N PHE A 180 -22.47 1.07 -0.58
CA PHE A 180 -21.15 0.56 -0.21
C PHE A 180 -20.49 -0.14 -1.39
N LYS A 181 -19.17 -0.30 -1.33
CA LYS A 181 -18.37 -1.07 -2.29
C LYS A 181 -17.91 -2.36 -1.66
N LEU A 182 -18.09 -3.46 -2.37
CA LEU A 182 -17.72 -4.80 -1.91
C LEU A 182 -16.48 -5.31 -2.65
N ASP A 183 -15.43 -5.64 -1.91
CA ASP A 183 -14.21 -6.30 -2.39
C ASP A 183 -14.19 -7.75 -1.87
N VAL A 184 -14.58 -8.71 -2.71
CA VAL A 184 -14.63 -10.13 -2.34
C VAL A 184 -13.26 -10.77 -2.54
N LYS A 185 -12.79 -11.45 -1.50
CA LYS A 185 -11.51 -12.18 -1.49
C LYS A 185 -11.78 -13.68 -1.46
N PRO A 186 -11.34 -14.43 -2.49
CA PRO A 186 -11.63 -15.85 -2.60
C PRO A 186 -11.01 -16.66 -1.45
N ALA A 187 -11.56 -17.85 -1.22
CA ALA A 187 -11.02 -18.78 -0.24
C ALA A 187 -9.58 -19.17 -0.58
N LYS A 188 -8.73 -19.33 0.44
CA LYS A 188 -7.33 -19.75 0.26
C LYS A 188 -7.18 -21.25 -0.02
N SER A 189 -8.21 -22.03 0.27
CA SER A 189 -8.25 -23.49 0.10
C SER A 189 -9.57 -23.92 -0.53
N HIS A 190 -9.55 -25.05 -1.24
CA HIS A 190 -10.75 -25.64 -1.82
C HIS A 190 -11.78 -25.98 -0.72
N GLY A 191 -13.03 -25.55 -0.89
CA GLY A 191 -14.09 -25.70 0.12
C GLY A 191 -13.91 -24.85 1.38
N GLY A 192 -12.90 -23.98 1.44
CA GLY A 192 -12.67 -23.09 2.57
C GLY A 192 -13.62 -21.88 2.57
N ASN A 193 -13.68 -21.20 3.72
CA ASN A 193 -14.40 -19.94 3.82
C ASN A 193 -13.71 -18.83 3.03
N TYR A 194 -14.50 -17.97 2.41
CA TYR A 194 -14.02 -16.74 1.79
C TYR A 194 -14.26 -15.53 2.72
N CYS A 195 -13.79 -14.36 2.30
CA CYS A 195 -13.97 -13.12 3.04
C CYS A 195 -14.27 -11.95 2.11
N ALA A 196 -14.71 -10.82 2.66
CA ALA A 196 -14.93 -9.60 1.89
C ALA A 196 -14.59 -8.36 2.72
N VAL A 197 -14.17 -7.30 2.05
CA VAL A 197 -14.04 -5.96 2.62
C VAL A 197 -15.18 -5.11 2.08
N VAL A 198 -15.89 -4.42 2.98
CA VAL A 198 -16.95 -3.48 2.63
C VAL A 198 -16.42 -2.08 2.88
N GLY A 199 -16.37 -1.24 1.84
CA GLY A 199 -16.01 0.16 1.94
C GLY A 199 -17.24 1.06 1.90
N PHE A 200 -17.31 2.00 2.83
CA PHE A 200 -18.32 3.05 2.92
C PHE A 200 -17.70 4.42 2.57
N ASP A 201 -18.55 5.42 2.31
CA ASP A 201 -18.08 6.77 1.98
C ASP A 201 -17.50 7.51 3.19
N SER A 202 -17.84 7.08 4.41
CA SER A 202 -17.30 7.64 5.65
C SER A 202 -17.20 6.63 6.80
N SER A 203 -16.37 6.95 7.79
CA SER A 203 -16.28 6.19 9.05
C SER A 203 -17.61 6.19 9.82
N LYS A 204 -18.39 7.28 9.73
CA LYS A 204 -19.73 7.37 10.33
C LYS A 204 -20.70 6.36 9.72
N GLU A 205 -20.71 6.21 8.40
CA GLU A 205 -21.56 5.24 7.71
C GLU A 205 -21.15 3.79 8.03
N ALA A 206 -19.84 3.50 8.02
CA ALA A 206 -19.34 2.18 8.41
C ALA A 206 -19.73 1.82 9.86
N ASN A 207 -19.63 2.78 10.78
CA ASN A 207 -20.05 2.61 12.17
C ASN A 207 -21.56 2.38 12.28
N GLN A 208 -22.38 3.18 11.58
CA GLN A 208 -23.83 2.99 11.59
C GLN A 208 -24.23 1.62 11.01
N ALA A 209 -23.60 1.20 9.91
CA ALA A 209 -23.82 -0.11 9.31
C ALA A 209 -23.46 -1.23 10.29
N PHE A 210 -22.33 -1.13 11.00
CA PHE A 210 -21.94 -2.08 12.04
C PHE A 210 -22.93 -2.13 13.21
N GLU A 211 -23.45 -0.98 13.64
CA GLU A 211 -24.44 -0.93 14.71
C GLU A 211 -25.79 -1.55 14.29
N ASN A 212 -26.17 -1.42 13.02
CA ASN A 212 -27.38 -2.03 12.47
C ASN A 212 -27.34 -3.56 12.39
N VAL A 213 -26.14 -4.16 12.31
CA VAL A 213 -25.97 -5.61 12.30
C VAL A 213 -26.51 -6.22 13.59
N ASN A 214 -27.37 -7.22 13.44
CA ASN A 214 -27.90 -7.99 14.55
C ASN A 214 -26.83 -8.90 15.17
N GLY A 215 -26.93 -9.12 16.49
CA GLY A 215 -26.01 -9.99 17.24
C GLY A 215 -25.24 -9.24 18.33
N SER A 216 -24.76 -9.99 19.31
CA SER A 216 -23.98 -9.44 20.41
C SER A 216 -22.62 -8.94 19.94
N LYS A 217 -22.20 -7.78 20.45
CA LYS A 217 -20.86 -7.24 20.20
C LYS A 217 -19.83 -8.06 20.97
N GLU A 218 -18.89 -8.64 20.22
CA GLU A 218 -17.76 -9.41 20.71
C GLU A 218 -16.45 -8.76 20.26
N ARG A 219 -15.32 -9.34 20.69
CA ARG A 219 -13.99 -8.99 20.20
C ARG A 219 -13.37 -10.19 19.50
N ASP A 220 -12.63 -9.96 18.43
CA ASP A 220 -11.84 -11.01 17.79
C ASP A 220 -10.55 -11.31 18.57
N SER A 221 -9.72 -12.24 18.07
CA SER A 221 -8.42 -12.61 18.67
C SER A 221 -7.42 -11.44 18.78
N TYR A 222 -7.77 -10.32 18.19
CA TYR A 222 -6.99 -9.14 17.99
C TYR A 222 -7.59 -7.93 18.73
N GLY A 223 -8.65 -8.14 19.51
CA GLY A 223 -9.34 -7.13 20.29
C GLY A 223 -10.33 -6.28 19.50
N LEU A 224 -10.50 -6.46 18.20
CA LEU A 224 -11.37 -5.59 17.39
C LEU A 224 -12.85 -5.97 17.53
N PRO A 225 -13.77 -4.97 17.56
CA PRO A 225 -15.19 -5.21 17.60
C PRO A 225 -15.69 -6.06 16.43
N GLN A 226 -16.44 -7.12 16.73
CA GLN A 226 -17.14 -7.92 15.74
C GLN A 226 -18.53 -8.34 16.22
N LYS A 227 -19.41 -8.70 15.29
CA LYS A 227 -20.72 -9.31 15.54
C LYS A 227 -20.85 -10.56 14.67
N LEU A 228 -21.40 -11.63 15.24
CA LEU A 228 -21.83 -12.80 14.48
C LEU A 228 -23.20 -12.50 13.84
N SER A 229 -23.25 -12.40 12.52
CA SER A 229 -24.48 -12.18 11.76
C SER A 229 -24.95 -13.47 11.10
N ALA A 230 -26.27 -13.69 11.11
CA ALA A 230 -26.93 -14.76 10.38
C ALA A 230 -27.51 -14.21 9.07
N LEU A 231 -26.75 -14.37 7.99
CA LEU A 231 -27.14 -14.02 6.63
C LEU A 231 -28.30 -14.91 6.18
N LYS A 232 -29.46 -14.30 5.91
CA LYS A 232 -30.61 -14.98 5.30
C LYS A 232 -30.47 -14.98 3.78
N LEU A 233 -30.34 -16.16 3.19
CA LEU A 233 -30.28 -16.33 1.75
C LEU A 233 -31.69 -16.40 1.16
N SER A 234 -31.84 -16.02 -0.12
CA SER A 234 -33.12 -16.10 -0.83
C SER A 234 -33.67 -17.53 -0.97
N SER A 235 -32.80 -18.54 -0.80
CA SER A 235 -33.17 -19.96 -0.75
C SER A 235 -33.84 -20.38 0.57
N GLY A 236 -33.91 -19.51 1.58
CA GLY A 236 -34.38 -19.83 2.93
C GLY A 236 -33.31 -20.42 3.84
N LEU A 237 -32.12 -20.73 3.31
CA LEU A 237 -30.97 -21.15 4.11
C LEU A 237 -30.38 -19.97 4.88
N SER A 238 -29.83 -20.26 6.06
CA SER A 238 -29.01 -19.31 6.83
C SER A 238 -27.53 -19.64 6.70
N ALA A 239 -26.70 -18.60 6.64
CA ALA A 239 -25.26 -18.71 6.76
C ALA A 239 -24.78 -17.78 7.88
N SER A 240 -23.82 -18.23 8.66
CA SER A 240 -23.22 -17.38 9.69
C SER A 240 -21.88 -16.84 9.22
N CYS A 241 -21.66 -15.54 9.42
CA CYS A 241 -20.37 -14.91 9.21
C CYS A 241 -20.12 -13.85 10.29
N TYR A 242 -18.87 -13.46 10.46
CA TYR A 242 -18.54 -12.36 11.35
C TYR A 242 -18.36 -11.07 10.56
N ILE A 243 -18.97 -10.00 11.05
CA ILE A 243 -18.78 -8.64 10.56
C ILE A 243 -17.95 -7.91 11.60
N ARG A 244 -16.77 -7.40 11.21
CA ARG A 244 -15.75 -6.86 12.11
C ARG A 244 -15.38 -5.42 11.70
N LYS A 245 -15.22 -4.52 12.66
CA LYS A 245 -14.61 -3.20 12.43
C LYS A 245 -13.12 -3.33 12.11
N MET A 246 -12.61 -2.51 11.20
CA MET A 246 -11.18 -2.55 10.85
C MET A 246 -10.28 -1.92 11.92
N MET A 247 -10.84 -1.01 12.72
CA MET A 247 -10.15 -0.24 13.76
C MET A 247 -11.04 -0.15 15.01
N GLU A 248 -10.46 0.17 16.16
CA GLU A 248 -11.25 0.68 17.29
C GLU A 248 -11.75 2.10 17.01
N ASP A 249 -12.83 2.49 17.70
CA ASP A 249 -13.42 3.84 17.56
C ASP A 249 -12.46 4.93 18.06
#